data_AF-A0A2E0S2P2-F1
#
_entry.id   AF-A0A2E0S2P2-F1
#
_cell.length_a   1.000
_cell.length_b   1.000
_cell.length_c   1.000
_cell.angle_alpha   90.00
_cell.angle_beta   90.00
_cell.angle_gamma   90.00
#
_symmetry.space_group_name_H-M   'P 1'
#
loop_
_entity.id
_entity.type
_entity.pdbx_description
1 polymer ?
#
loop_
_entity_poly.entity_id
_entity_poly.type
_entity_poly.pdbx_seq_one_letter_code
_entity_poly.pdbx_strand_id
1 'polypeptide(L)' 'MARGQNAARKATTDATKKAFSFRVFGEVYSELRRVTWPTREETTRLTIMVVAVSAVIGVFLGLVDMGFSRLVGVFIGN' A
#
# COMPACT_ATOMS: atom_id res chain seq x y z
N MET A 1 -30.50 -43.72 -4.49
CA MET A 1 -31.10 -42.66 -3.65
C MET A 1 -30.06 -41.71 -2.99
N ALA A 2 -28.86 -41.53 -3.56
CA ALA A 2 -27.78 -40.76 -2.92
C ALA A 2 -27.59 -39.30 -3.43
N ARG A 3 -28.36 -38.85 -4.44
CA ARG A 3 -28.17 -37.51 -5.05
C ARG A 3 -28.79 -36.35 -4.27
N GLY A 4 -29.88 -36.57 -3.53
CA GLY A 4 -30.62 -35.51 -2.81
C GLY A 4 -29.89 -34.94 -1.58
N GLN A 5 -29.01 -35.73 -0.96
CA GLN A 5 -28.31 -35.35 0.27
C GLN A 5 -27.14 -34.38 0.02
N ASN A 6 -26.55 -34.41 -1.18
CA ASN A 6 -25.43 -33.55 -1.55
C ASN A 6 -25.87 -32.11 -1.90
N ALA A 7 -27.09 -31.93 -2.41
CA ALA A 7 -27.66 -30.61 -2.70
C ALA A 7 -27.97 -29.81 -1.42
N ALA A 8 -28.51 -30.48 -0.40
CA ALA A 8 -28.80 -29.87 0.90
C ALA A 8 -27.53 -29.48 1.68
N ARG A 9 -26.47 -30.31 1.62
CA ARG A 9 -25.17 -29.99 2.22
C ARG A 9 -24.49 -28.79 1.56
N LYS A 10 -24.60 -28.66 0.23
CA LYS A 10 -24.01 -27.53 -0.53
C LYS A 10 -24.61 -26.18 -0.15
N ALA A 11 -25.93 -26.12 0.03
CA ALA A 11 -26.63 -24.89 0.43
C ALA A 11 -26.21 -24.38 1.83
N THR A 12 -25.94 -25.28 2.77
CA THR A 12 -25.46 -24.91 4.11
C THR A 12 -24.02 -24.38 4.06
N THR A 13 -23.12 -25.03 3.30
CA THR A 13 -21.73 -24.59 3.17
C THR A 13 -21.58 -23.25 2.45
N ASP A 14 -22.38 -23.01 1.40
CA ASP A 14 -22.34 -21.77 0.61
C ASP A 14 -22.92 -20.57 1.39
N ALA A 15 -23.94 -20.79 2.22
CA ALA A 15 -24.49 -19.77 3.12
C ALA A 15 -23.50 -19.38 4.23
N THR A 16 -22.80 -20.35 4.84
CA THR A 16 -21.75 -20.09 5.83
C THR A 16 -20.57 -19.34 5.22
N LYS A 17 -20.16 -19.65 3.98
CA LYS A 17 -19.06 -18.97 3.28
C LYS A 17 -19.38 -17.52 2.93
N LYS A 18 -20.64 -17.23 2.55
CA LYS A 18 -21.13 -15.88 2.29
C LYS A 18 -21.25 -15.07 3.59
N ALA A 19 -21.80 -15.66 4.65
CA ALA A 19 -21.88 -15.03 5.98
C ALA A 19 -20.48 -14.74 6.57
N PHE A 20 -19.50 -15.63 6.34
CA PHE A 20 -18.12 -15.42 6.75
C PHE A 20 -17.46 -14.25 6.00
N SER A 21 -17.65 -14.14 4.68
CA SER A 21 -17.11 -13.04 3.89
C SER A 21 -17.63 -11.67 4.33
N PHE A 22 -18.95 -11.51 4.51
CA PHE A 22 -19.54 -10.22 4.93
C PHE A 22 -19.21 -9.84 6.38
N ARG A 23 -19.01 -10.82 7.27
CA ARG A 23 -18.64 -10.56 8.67
C ARG A 23 -17.22 -9.98 8.81
N VAL A 24 -16.27 -10.43 7.99
CA VAL A 24 -14.88 -9.94 8.00
C VAL A 24 -14.82 -8.44 7.66
N PHE A 25 -15.60 -7.96 6.69
CA PHE A 25 -15.63 -6.53 6.34
C PHE A 25 -16.13 -5.66 7.50
N GLY A 26 -17.12 -6.14 8.27
CA GLY A 26 -17.63 -5.43 9.44
C GLY A 26 -16.62 -5.36 10.58
N GLU A 27 -15.90 -6.47 10.84
CA GLU A 27 -14.83 -6.53 11.84
C GLU A 27 -13.66 -5.59 11.44
N VAL A 28 -13.20 -5.64 10.18
CA VAL A 28 -12.14 -4.75 9.67
C VAL A 28 -12.53 -3.27 9.75
N TYR A 29 -13.78 -2.92 9.38
CA TYR A 29 -14.25 -1.53 9.50
C TYR A 29 -14.28 -1.04 10.96
N SER A 30 -14.65 -1.91 11.89
CA SER A 30 -14.66 -1.59 13.32
C SER A 30 -13.25 -1.38 13.89
N GLU A 31 -12.26 -2.12 13.38
CA GLU A 31 -10.84 -1.97 13.74
C GLU A 31 -10.24 -0.70 13.13
N LEU A 32 -10.55 -0.41 11.85
CA LEU A 32 -10.09 0.80 11.15
C LEU A 32 -10.63 2.09 11.77
N ARG A 33 -11.79 2.04 12.45
CA ARG A 33 -12.30 3.18 13.23
C ARG A 33 -11.49 3.46 14.50
N ARG A 34 -10.72 2.49 15.01
CA ARG A 34 -9.80 2.68 16.14
C ARG A 34 -8.47 3.28 15.72
N VAL A 35 -8.16 3.29 14.43
CA VAL A 35 -6.97 3.96 13.90
C VAL A 35 -7.18 5.47 14.05
N THR A 36 -6.30 6.09 14.83
CA THR A 36 -6.22 7.53 14.98
C THR A 36 -5.68 8.12 13.69
N TRP A 37 -6.58 8.48 12.78
CA TRP A 37 -6.20 9.17 11.56
C TRP A 37 -5.68 10.57 11.90
N PRO A 38 -4.50 10.94 11.37
CA PRO A 38 -3.92 12.25 11.61
C PRO A 38 -4.86 13.35 11.13
N THR A 39 -4.80 14.50 11.78
CA THR A 39 -5.60 15.66 11.35
C THR A 39 -5.16 16.10 9.95
N ARG A 40 -6.06 16.77 9.21
CA ARG A 40 -5.76 17.25 7.85
C ARG A 40 -4.55 18.18 7.82
N GLU A 41 -4.37 18.97 8.88
CA GLU A 41 -3.25 19.90 9.00
C GLU A 41 -1.93 19.18 9.22
N GLU A 42 -1.91 18.19 10.12
CA GLU A 42 -0.73 17.37 10.38
C GLU A 42 -0.31 16.55 9.16
N THR A 43 -1.28 15.94 8.48
CA THR A 43 -1.05 15.20 7.22
C THR A 43 -0.41 16.11 6.16
N THR A 44 -0.88 17.35 6.06
CA THR A 44 -0.36 18.32 5.08
C THR A 44 1.07 18.75 5.44
N ARG A 45 1.34 19.04 6.71
CA ARG A 45 2.68 19.40 7.19
C ARG A 45 3.69 18.28 6.95
N LEU A 46 3.32 17.05 7.27
CA LEU A 46 4.16 15.87 7.04
C LEU A 46 4.41 15.63 5.55
N THR A 47 3.38 15.79 4.72
CA THR A 47 3.53 15.64 3.26
C THR A 47 4.48 16.69 2.68
N ILE A 48 4.33 17.96 3.08
CA ILE A 48 5.24 19.04 2.65
C ILE A 48 6.67 18.75 3.09
N MET A 49 6.87 18.28 4.32
CA MET A 49 8.19 17.88 4.81
C MET A 49 8.81 16.78 3.94
N VAL A 50 8.04 15.74 3.61
CA VAL A 50 8.50 14.65 2.74
C VAL A 50 8.87 15.16 1.35
N VAL A 51 8.05 16.05 0.75
CA VAL A 51 8.35 16.66 -0.55
C VAL A 51 9.62 17.51 -0.49
N ALA A 52 9.82 18.28 0.57
CA ALA A 52 11.02 19.09 0.73
C ALA A 52 12.28 18.22 0.83
N VAL A 53 12.26 17.17 1.66
CA VAL A 53 13.39 16.26 1.84
C VAL A 53 13.67 15.49 0.55
N SER A 54 12.64 14.99 -0.13
CA SER A 54 12.83 14.26 -1.40
C SER A 54 13.38 15.16 -2.51
N ALA A 55 12.97 16.43 -2.57
CA ALA A 55 13.52 17.40 -3.50
C ALA A 55 15.02 17.66 -3.24
N VAL A 56 15.42 17.82 -1.97
CA VAL A 56 16.83 18.01 -1.60
C VAL A 56 17.67 16.79 -1.99
N ILE A 57 17.20 15.59 -1.65
CA ILE A 57 17.88 14.34 -2.00
C ILE A 57 17.97 14.19 -3.53
N GLY A 58 16.89 14.48 -4.25
CA GLY A 58 16.86 14.41 -5.71
C GLY A 58 17.85 15.34 -6.38
N VAL A 59 17.97 16.59 -5.90
CA VAL A 59 18.98 17.54 -6.37
C VAL A 59 20.39 17.05 -6.05
N PHE A 60 20.63 16.58 -4.82
CA PHE A 60 21.93 16.06 -4.43
C PHE A 60 22.37 14.89 -5.31
N LEU A 61 21.51 13.88 -5.46
CA LEU A 61 21.78 12.72 -6.31
C LEU A 61 21.99 13.14 -7.76
N GLY A 62 21.12 14.00 -8.31
CA GLY A 62 21.27 14.50 -9.68
C GLY A 62 22.60 15.21 -9.93
N LEU A 63 23.08 16.01 -8.97
CA LEU A 63 24.39 16.65 -9.06
C LEU A 63 25.53 15.63 -9.00
N VAL A 64 25.41 14.62 -8.12
CA VAL A 64 26.40 13.53 -8.02
C VAL A 64 26.44 12.72 -9.31
N ASP A 65 25.30 12.37 -9.89
CA ASP A 65 25.19 11.63 -11.15
C ASP A 65 25.81 12.40 -12.32
N MET A 66 25.60 13.72 -12.38
CA MET A 66 26.25 14.60 -13.36
C MET A 66 27.76 14.66 -13.17
N GLY A 67 28.23 14.72 -11.92
CA GLY A 67 29.66 14.67 -11.59
C GLY A 67 30.30 13.34 -12.01
N PHE A 68 29.64 12.23 -11.67
CA PHE A 68 30.09 10.88 -12.02
C PHE A 68 30.12 10.67 -13.53
N SER A 69 29.11 11.12 -14.26
CA SER A 69 29.06 11.01 -15.73
C SER A 69 30.25 11.68 -16.40
N ARG A 70 30.66 12.85 -15.90
CA ARG A 70 31.87 13.54 -16.39
C ARG A 70 33.15 12.82 -16.01
N LEU A 71 33.24 12.32 -14.77
CA LEU A 71 34.40 11.58 -14.29
C LEU A 71 34.62 10.32 -15.14
N VAL A 72 33.56 9.52 -15.32
CA VAL A 72 33.60 8.31 -16.16
C VAL A 72 33.91 8.65 -17.61
N GLY A 73 33.33 9.72 -18.17
CA GLY A 73 33.62 10.17 -19.54
C GLY A 73 35.10 10.51 -19.75
N VAL A 74 35.74 11.16 -18.77
CA VAL A 74 37.19 11.46 -18.83
C VAL A 74 38.03 10.19 -18.70
N PHE A 75 37.62 9.22 -17.88
CA PHE A 75 38.35 7.96 -17.70
C PHE A 75 38.19 6.97 -18.87
N ILE A 76 37.09 7.01 -19.61
CA ILE A 76 36.78 6.07 -20.70
C ILE A 76 37.05 6.65 -22.09
N GLY A 77 37.03 7.98 -22.22
CA GLY A 77 37.19 8.70 -23.48
C GLY A 77 38.61 9.18 -23.78
N ASN A 78 39.60 8.80 -22.96
CA ASN A 78 41.02 9.01 -23.23
C ASN A 78 41.77 7.67 -23.30
#